data_AF-A0A7C4NE08-F1
#
_entry.id   AF-A0A7C4NE08-F1
#
_cell.length_a   1.000
_cell.length_b   1.000
_cell.length_c   1.000
_cell.angle_alpha   90.00
_cell.angle_beta   90.00
_cell.angle_gamma   90.00
#
_symmetry.space_group_name_H-M   'P 1'
#
loop_
_entity.id
_entity.type
_entity.pdbx_description
1 polymer ?
#
loop_
_entity_poly.entity_id
_entity_poly.type
_entity_poly.pdbx_seq_one_letter_code
_entity_poly.pdbx_strand_id
1 'polypeptide(L)'
;AARAIRSQILLGLGQWAEVQAECDQVITSRACARDVNLTATAMWGGYKARSTAGLPARNLMDALKRWRTTVRHTDDPAAAAVVMADLIVHLTEADQLHEARAWLREVEALVERTGHPQARLAQAVGQGALAGATNDWRTAVGAYRAAGQHAAQLRDLLLEARANGGLALALLQIGDGESKNEGRERLSMAHSVLSRLNARPDMERCEAGAKQFGLRPRQRRPSAANRTPGALTRREREVLALVVNGLTNRQIAQRLTISEKTAEGHVGNILAKLSVSSRGKAAELAKATGLLEGTAA
;
A
#
# COMPACT_ATOMS: atom_id res chain seq x y z
N ALA A 1 8.60 -1.19 22.15
CA ALA A 1 8.63 -0.06 21.19
C ALA A 1 9.65 -0.28 20.08
N ALA A 2 10.95 -0.06 20.31
CA ALA A 2 11.98 -0.09 19.25
C ALA A 2 12.01 -1.37 18.41
N ARG A 3 11.91 -2.55 19.04
CA ARG A 3 11.87 -3.85 18.34
C ARG A 3 10.65 -4.04 17.44
N ALA A 4 9.49 -3.49 17.83
CA ALA A 4 8.27 -3.56 17.03
C ALA A 4 8.33 -2.60 15.82
N ILE A 5 8.89 -1.41 15.99
CA ILE A 5 9.14 -0.49 14.86
C ILE A 5 10.12 -1.14 13.88
N ARG A 6 11.20 -1.76 14.42
CA ARG A 6 12.16 -2.51 13.60
C ARG A 6 11.46 -3.66 12.86
N SER A 7 10.60 -4.43 13.50
CA SER A 7 9.87 -5.52 12.82
C SER A 7 8.97 -5.01 11.70
N GLN A 8 8.35 -3.83 11.81
CA GLN A 8 7.58 -3.21 10.71
C GLN A 8 8.46 -2.82 9.51
N ILE A 9 9.65 -2.26 9.78
CA ILE A 9 10.60 -1.91 8.72
C ILE A 9 11.07 -3.19 8.02
N LEU A 10 11.50 -4.19 8.79
CA LEU A 10 11.95 -5.48 8.27
C LEU A 10 10.84 -6.20 7.47
N LEU A 11 9.58 -6.10 7.92
CA LEU A 11 8.40 -6.59 7.22
C LEU A 11 8.21 -5.93 5.85
N GLY A 12 8.36 -4.60 5.78
CA GLY A 12 8.29 -3.86 4.53
C GLY A 12 9.40 -4.28 3.55
N LEU A 13 10.58 -4.59 4.07
CA LEU A 13 11.75 -5.03 3.29
C LEU A 13 11.72 -6.51 2.88
N GLY A 14 10.84 -7.32 3.48
CA GLY A 14 10.75 -8.76 3.25
C GLY A 14 11.88 -9.56 3.93
N GLN A 15 12.43 -9.07 5.03
CA GLN A 15 13.48 -9.74 5.82
C GLN A 15 12.85 -10.69 6.85
N TRP A 16 12.29 -11.81 6.35
CA TRP A 16 11.37 -12.68 7.10
C TRP A 16 11.97 -13.32 8.35
N ALA A 17 13.23 -13.77 8.30
CA ALA A 17 13.89 -14.43 9.43
C ALA A 17 14.14 -13.44 10.58
N GLU A 18 14.59 -12.23 10.25
CA GLU A 18 14.83 -11.14 11.20
C GLU A 18 13.52 -10.62 11.78
N VAL A 19 12.46 -10.55 10.97
CA VAL A 19 11.11 -10.25 11.45
C VAL A 19 10.69 -11.26 12.51
N GLN A 20 10.79 -12.57 12.23
CA GLN A 20 10.37 -13.60 13.17
C GLN A 20 11.14 -13.51 14.49
N ALA A 21 12.47 -13.34 14.43
CA ALA A 21 13.30 -13.23 15.63
C ALA A 21 12.91 -12.02 16.51
N GLU A 22 12.61 -10.87 15.89
CA GLU A 22 12.13 -9.69 16.63
C GLU A 22 10.72 -9.92 17.20
N CYS A 23 9.84 -10.58 16.46
CA CYS A 23 8.48 -10.88 16.87
C CYS A 23 8.43 -11.85 18.04
N ASP A 24 9.22 -12.93 18.04
CA ASP A 24 9.30 -13.89 19.15
C ASP A 24 9.77 -13.21 20.45
N GLN A 25 10.72 -12.29 20.35
CA GLN A 25 11.21 -11.51 21.49
C GLN A 25 10.16 -10.52 22.01
N VAL A 26 9.36 -9.91 21.12
CA VAL A 26 8.28 -9.02 21.56
C VAL A 26 7.14 -9.82 22.19
N ILE A 27 6.69 -10.92 21.58
CA ILE A 27 5.57 -11.76 22.05
C ILE A 27 5.83 -12.34 23.44
N THR A 28 7.08 -12.67 23.76
CA THR A 28 7.48 -13.21 25.08
C THR A 28 7.68 -12.13 26.15
N SER A 29 7.67 -10.84 25.79
CA SER A 29 7.89 -9.75 26.74
C SER A 29 6.67 -9.42 27.59
N ARG A 30 6.88 -9.06 28.86
CA ARG A 30 5.81 -8.57 29.76
C ARG A 30 5.17 -7.25 29.27
N ALA A 31 5.91 -6.46 28.49
CA ALA A 31 5.42 -5.22 27.90
C ALA A 31 4.37 -5.48 26.80
N CYS A 32 4.51 -6.57 26.05
CA CYS A 32 3.52 -7.00 25.06
C CYS A 32 2.16 -7.28 25.72
N ALA A 33 2.12 -7.88 26.90
CA ALA A 33 0.87 -8.15 27.61
C ALA A 33 0.06 -6.89 27.99
N ARG A 34 0.66 -5.69 27.90
CA ARG A 34 0.06 -4.41 28.30
C ARG A 34 -0.12 -3.41 27.16
N ASP A 35 0.46 -3.67 25.99
CA ASP A 35 0.46 -2.75 24.86
C ASP A 35 -0.08 -3.45 23.61
N VAL A 36 -1.31 -3.06 23.25
CA VAL A 36 -2.10 -3.62 22.14
C VAL A 36 -1.39 -3.41 20.80
N ASN A 37 -0.71 -2.29 20.62
CA ASN A 37 -0.06 -1.90 19.36
C ASN A 37 1.27 -2.65 19.17
N LEU A 38 2.01 -2.88 20.27
CA LEU A 38 3.19 -3.73 20.26
C LEU A 38 2.85 -5.20 19.99
N THR A 39 1.76 -5.70 20.57
CA THR A 39 1.27 -7.06 20.34
C THR A 39 0.84 -7.25 18.90
N ALA A 40 0.01 -6.34 18.40
CA ALA A 40 -0.48 -6.32 17.04
C ALA A 40 0.65 -6.33 15.99
N THR A 41 1.66 -5.47 16.19
CA THR A 41 2.82 -5.35 15.31
C THR A 41 3.72 -6.57 15.32
N ALA A 42 3.97 -7.15 16.50
CA ALA A 42 4.79 -8.35 16.62
C ALA A 42 4.09 -9.60 16.10
N MET A 43 2.78 -9.74 16.33
CA MET A 43 2.00 -10.83 15.77
C MET A 43 1.95 -10.76 14.24
N TRP A 44 1.80 -9.55 13.67
CA TRP A 44 1.81 -9.35 12.23
C TRP A 44 3.14 -9.79 11.59
N GLY A 45 4.26 -9.42 12.20
CA GLY A 45 5.57 -9.82 11.71
C GLY A 45 5.78 -11.34 11.74
N GLY A 46 5.52 -11.96 12.88
CA GLY A 46 5.67 -13.41 13.03
C GLY A 46 4.72 -14.21 12.14
N TYR A 47 3.49 -13.73 11.94
CA TYR A 47 2.51 -14.38 11.07
C TYR A 47 2.94 -14.30 9.60
N LYS A 48 3.37 -13.13 9.11
CA LYS A 48 3.76 -12.94 7.70
C LYS A 48 5.05 -13.68 7.34
N ALA A 49 6.01 -13.71 8.27
CA ALA A 49 7.22 -14.52 8.13
C ALA A 49 6.88 -16.03 7.99
N ARG A 50 5.87 -16.52 8.73
CA ARG A 50 5.39 -17.90 8.60
C ARG A 50 4.71 -18.19 7.27
N SER A 51 3.73 -17.37 6.87
CA SER A 51 2.95 -17.66 5.65
C SER A 51 3.79 -17.55 4.39
N THR A 52 4.77 -16.64 4.36
CA THR A 52 5.61 -16.40 3.18
C THR A 52 6.88 -17.27 3.16
N ALA A 53 7.49 -17.57 4.31
CA ALA A 53 8.76 -18.30 4.39
C ALA A 53 8.68 -19.67 5.10
N GLY A 54 7.49 -20.14 5.49
CA GLY A 54 7.30 -21.47 6.10
C GLY A 54 7.84 -21.61 7.53
N LEU A 55 8.08 -20.49 8.21
CA LEU A 55 8.73 -20.46 9.52
C LEU A 55 7.79 -20.89 10.67
N PRO A 56 8.30 -21.54 11.74
CA PRO A 56 7.47 -22.08 12.83
C PRO A 56 6.87 -21.00 13.73
N ALA A 57 5.55 -21.03 13.95
CA ALA A 57 4.85 -20.07 14.82
C ALA A 57 4.53 -20.66 16.20
N ARG A 58 5.51 -20.68 17.11
CA ARG A 58 5.22 -21.02 18.52
C ARG A 58 4.46 -19.86 19.18
N ASN A 59 3.42 -20.15 19.96
CA ASN A 59 2.66 -19.19 20.78
C ASN A 59 1.80 -18.12 20.06
N LEU A 60 1.72 -18.13 18.72
CA LEU A 60 0.98 -17.13 17.94
C LEU A 60 -0.54 -17.17 18.18
N MET A 61 -1.12 -18.36 18.24
CA MET A 61 -2.58 -18.52 18.45
C MET A 61 -2.99 -18.08 19.86
N ASP A 62 -2.16 -18.35 20.87
CA ASP A 62 -2.41 -17.89 22.23
C ASP A 62 -2.21 -16.37 22.35
N ALA A 63 -1.27 -15.79 21.60
CA ALA A 63 -1.13 -14.34 21.49
C ALA A 63 -2.36 -13.69 20.83
N LEU A 64 -2.89 -14.28 19.75
CA LEU A 64 -4.12 -13.81 19.09
C LEU A 64 -5.33 -13.85 20.03
N LYS A 65 -5.49 -14.94 20.81
CA LYS A 65 -6.56 -15.05 21.81
C LYS A 65 -6.46 -13.96 22.88
N ARG A 66 -5.26 -13.70 23.41
CA ARG A 66 -5.02 -12.61 24.38
C ARG A 66 -5.25 -11.23 23.76
N TRP A 67 -4.85 -11.05 22.51
CA TRP A 67 -5.07 -9.79 21.82
C TRP A 67 -6.56 -9.52 21.59
N ARG A 68 -7.33 -10.57 21.22
CA ARG A 68 -8.77 -10.48 21.05
C ARG A 68 -9.50 -10.01 22.31
N THR A 69 -9.08 -10.45 23.49
CA THR A 69 -9.66 -9.92 24.75
C THR A 69 -9.26 -8.46 24.99
N THR A 70 -8.05 -8.07 24.58
CA THR A 70 -7.51 -6.73 24.83
C THR A 70 -8.07 -5.69 23.86
N VAL A 71 -8.26 -6.05 22.58
CA VAL A 71 -8.78 -5.13 21.54
C VAL A 71 -10.21 -4.68 21.84
N ARG A 72 -10.98 -5.50 22.57
CA ARG A 72 -12.31 -5.13 23.07
C ARG A 72 -12.28 -3.94 24.03
N HIS A 73 -11.14 -3.61 24.60
CA HIS A 73 -10.97 -2.49 25.52
C HIS A 73 -9.83 -1.57 25.08
N THR A 74 -9.52 -1.53 23.78
CA THR A 74 -8.44 -0.68 23.26
C THR A 74 -8.80 0.80 23.37
N ASP A 75 -7.85 1.60 23.86
CA ASP A 75 -7.93 3.07 23.80
C ASP A 75 -7.52 3.64 22.43
N ASP A 76 -6.95 2.79 21.56
CA ASP A 76 -6.55 3.13 20.19
C ASP A 76 -7.32 2.24 19.19
N PRO A 77 -8.53 2.66 18.77
CA PRO A 77 -9.34 1.91 17.81
C PRO A 77 -8.74 1.93 16.40
N ALA A 78 -7.93 2.94 16.07
CA ALA A 78 -7.35 3.10 14.74
C ALA A 78 -6.29 2.02 14.47
N ALA A 79 -5.33 1.88 15.37
CA ALA A 79 -4.25 0.91 15.23
C ALA A 79 -4.79 -0.53 15.32
N ALA A 80 -5.74 -0.78 16.22
CA ALA A 80 -6.45 -2.05 16.31
C ALA A 80 -7.12 -2.46 14.99
N ALA A 81 -7.86 -1.53 14.37
CA ALA A 81 -8.57 -1.77 13.13
C ALA A 81 -7.64 -2.19 11.98
N VAL A 82 -6.52 -1.49 11.80
CA VAL A 82 -5.54 -1.80 10.75
C VAL A 82 -5.04 -3.24 10.87
N VAL A 83 -4.69 -3.66 12.09
CA VAL A 83 -4.16 -5.01 12.31
C VAL A 83 -5.23 -6.08 12.16
N MET A 84 -6.46 -5.81 12.60
CA MET A 84 -7.57 -6.76 12.44
C MET A 84 -7.90 -6.96 10.95
N ALA A 85 -7.91 -5.90 10.14
CA ALA A 85 -8.12 -6.01 8.70
C ALA A 85 -7.07 -6.90 8.04
N ASP A 86 -5.81 -6.62 8.33
CA ASP A 86 -4.65 -7.36 7.82
C ASP A 86 -4.70 -8.85 8.24
N LEU A 87 -5.09 -9.14 9.49
CA LEU A 87 -5.29 -10.49 10.00
C LEU A 87 -6.43 -11.22 9.30
N ILE A 88 -7.60 -10.60 9.12
CA ILE A 88 -8.75 -11.22 8.43
C ILE A 88 -8.34 -11.66 7.03
N VAL A 89 -7.70 -10.75 6.30
CA VAL A 89 -7.25 -10.99 4.93
C VAL A 89 -6.29 -12.19 4.86
N HIS A 90 -5.38 -12.32 5.82
CA HIS A 90 -4.48 -13.47 5.87
C HIS A 90 -5.19 -14.76 6.26
N LEU A 91 -6.08 -14.72 7.25
CA LEU A 91 -6.87 -15.89 7.64
C LEU A 91 -7.71 -16.40 6.46
N THR A 92 -8.21 -15.51 5.60
CA THR A 92 -8.90 -15.92 4.37
C THR A 92 -7.99 -16.60 3.36
N GLU A 93 -6.75 -16.13 3.19
CA GLU A 93 -5.76 -16.76 2.30
C GLU A 93 -5.29 -18.13 2.80
N ALA A 94 -5.25 -18.31 4.12
CA ALA A 94 -4.93 -19.57 4.78
C ALA A 94 -6.14 -20.52 4.89
N ASP A 95 -7.27 -20.19 4.25
CA ASP A 95 -8.54 -20.93 4.31
C ASP A 95 -9.10 -21.13 5.74
N GLN A 96 -8.72 -20.26 6.67
CA GLN A 96 -9.20 -20.25 8.05
C GLN A 96 -10.47 -19.40 8.20
N LEU A 97 -11.48 -19.69 7.38
CA LEU A 97 -12.65 -18.82 7.20
C LEU A 97 -13.50 -18.65 8.47
N HIS A 98 -13.55 -19.66 9.35
CA HIS A 98 -14.26 -19.55 10.63
C HIS A 98 -13.64 -18.47 11.53
N GLU A 99 -12.31 -18.47 11.64
CA GLU A 99 -11.57 -17.50 12.45
C GLU A 99 -11.61 -16.11 11.81
N ALA A 100 -11.48 -16.02 10.48
CA ALA A 100 -11.63 -14.76 9.74
C ALA A 100 -12.99 -14.10 9.99
N ARG A 101 -14.09 -14.88 9.93
CA ARG A 101 -15.44 -14.39 10.29
C ARG A 101 -15.54 -13.96 11.74
N ALA A 102 -14.87 -14.67 12.64
CA ALA A 102 -14.85 -14.31 14.04
C ALA A 102 -14.14 -12.98 14.29
N TRP A 103 -13.07 -12.67 13.55
CA TRP A 103 -12.40 -11.37 13.62
C TRP A 103 -13.18 -10.25 12.95
N LEU A 104 -13.87 -10.51 11.83
CA LEU A 104 -14.74 -9.51 11.21
C LEU A 104 -15.82 -9.03 12.20
N ARG A 105 -16.42 -9.94 12.99
CA ARG A 105 -17.38 -9.55 14.04
C ARG A 105 -16.77 -8.64 15.11
N GLU A 106 -15.49 -8.81 15.46
CA GLU A 106 -14.81 -7.90 16.41
C GLU A 106 -14.59 -6.52 15.78
N VAL A 107 -14.30 -6.45 14.48
CA VAL A 107 -14.20 -5.18 13.73
C VAL A 107 -15.56 -4.49 13.65
N GLU A 108 -16.63 -5.23 13.37
CA GLU A 108 -18.00 -4.70 13.32
C GLU A 108 -18.42 -4.13 14.68
N ALA A 109 -18.17 -4.85 15.77
CA ALA A 109 -18.40 -4.35 17.12
C ALA A 109 -17.55 -3.10 17.44
N LEU A 110 -16.32 -3.02 16.92
CA LEU A 110 -15.49 -1.83 17.07
C LEU A 110 -16.08 -0.63 16.30
N VAL A 111 -16.61 -0.85 15.09
CA VAL A 111 -17.31 0.18 14.30
C VAL A 111 -18.55 0.68 15.03
N GLU A 112 -19.39 -0.22 15.54
CA GLU A 112 -20.60 0.14 16.28
C GLU A 112 -20.28 1.00 17.52
N ARG A 113 -19.23 0.62 18.26
CA ARG A 113 -18.85 1.33 19.48
C ARG A 113 -18.20 2.68 19.23
N THR A 114 -17.37 2.80 18.20
CA THR A 114 -16.47 3.95 18.03
C THR A 114 -16.78 4.83 16.82
N GLY A 115 -17.45 4.29 15.80
CA GLY A 115 -17.66 4.95 14.52
C GLY A 115 -16.36 5.31 13.78
N HIS A 116 -15.21 4.79 14.21
CA HIS A 116 -13.91 5.28 13.78
C HIS A 116 -13.66 5.00 12.28
N PRO A 117 -13.15 5.97 11.49
CA PRO A 117 -12.96 5.79 10.05
C PRO A 117 -12.09 4.58 9.67
N GLN A 118 -10.98 4.34 10.39
CA GLN A 118 -10.11 3.18 10.20
C GLN A 118 -10.84 1.86 10.50
N ALA A 119 -11.77 1.84 11.46
CA ALA A 119 -12.58 0.66 11.75
C ALA A 119 -13.55 0.35 10.60
N ARG A 120 -14.18 1.39 10.00
CA ARG A 120 -15.03 1.22 8.80
C ARG A 120 -14.25 0.71 7.59
N LEU A 121 -13.05 1.25 7.39
CA LEU A 121 -12.12 0.75 6.37
C LEU A 121 -11.79 -0.73 6.61
N ALA A 122 -11.43 -1.09 7.85
CA ALA A 122 -11.12 -2.46 8.23
C ALA A 122 -12.31 -3.41 8.01
N GLN A 123 -13.53 -2.97 8.32
CA GLN A 123 -14.75 -3.71 8.08
C GLN A 123 -14.92 -4.00 6.59
N ALA A 124 -14.81 -2.96 5.74
CA ALA A 124 -14.95 -3.09 4.29
C ALA A 124 -13.88 -4.00 3.68
N VAL A 125 -12.62 -3.90 4.12
CA VAL A 125 -11.54 -4.81 3.70
C VAL A 125 -11.85 -6.26 4.13
N GLY A 126 -12.26 -6.47 5.38
CA GLY A 126 -12.56 -7.80 5.91
C GLY A 126 -13.75 -8.46 5.21
N GLN A 127 -14.81 -7.70 4.93
CA GLN A 127 -15.96 -8.16 4.13
C GLN A 127 -15.53 -8.54 2.72
N GLY A 128 -14.71 -7.71 2.06
CA GLY A 128 -14.20 -7.97 0.72
C GLY A 128 -13.35 -9.25 0.65
N ALA A 129 -12.48 -9.46 1.62
CA ALA A 129 -11.66 -10.67 1.71
C ALA A 129 -12.48 -11.93 1.92
N LEU A 130 -13.42 -11.91 2.86
CA LEU A 130 -14.30 -13.05 3.15
C LEU A 130 -15.21 -13.40 1.98
N ALA A 131 -15.83 -12.39 1.35
CA ALA A 131 -16.68 -12.60 0.19
C ALA A 131 -15.88 -13.21 -0.98
N GLY A 132 -14.66 -12.71 -1.22
CA GLY A 132 -13.76 -13.28 -2.22
C GLY A 132 -13.38 -14.74 -1.93
N ALA A 133 -13.07 -15.07 -0.67
CA ALA A 133 -12.73 -16.44 -0.28
C ALA A 133 -13.91 -17.42 -0.43
N THR A 134 -15.16 -16.93 -0.34
CA THR A 134 -16.36 -17.73 -0.59
C THR A 134 -16.88 -17.62 -2.04
N ASN A 135 -16.09 -17.08 -2.96
CA ASN A 135 -16.45 -16.84 -4.36
C ASN A 135 -17.66 -15.92 -4.60
N ASP A 136 -18.04 -15.09 -3.62
CA ASP A 136 -19.03 -14.04 -3.78
C ASP A 136 -18.37 -12.75 -4.29
N TRP A 137 -17.98 -12.78 -5.57
CA TRP A 137 -17.19 -11.72 -6.18
C TRP A 137 -17.93 -10.38 -6.29
N ARG A 138 -19.26 -10.38 -6.40
CA ARG A 138 -20.05 -9.14 -6.46
C ARG A 138 -20.02 -8.41 -5.12
N THR A 139 -20.24 -9.13 -4.02
CA THR A 139 -20.11 -8.57 -2.67
C THR A 139 -18.67 -8.12 -2.42
N ALA A 140 -17.67 -8.90 -2.86
CA ALA A 140 -16.28 -8.53 -2.73
C ALA A 140 -15.94 -7.20 -3.43
N VAL A 141 -16.42 -7.00 -4.67
CA VAL A 141 -16.25 -5.75 -5.41
C VAL A 141 -16.87 -4.57 -4.66
N GLY A 142 -18.11 -4.71 -4.19
CA GLY A 142 -18.78 -3.65 -3.43
C GLY A 142 -18.00 -3.26 -2.18
N ALA A 143 -17.55 -4.26 -1.42
CA ALA A 143 -16.78 -4.05 -0.19
C ALA A 143 -15.41 -3.39 -0.46
N TYR A 144 -14.66 -3.83 -1.47
CA TYR A 144 -13.38 -3.20 -1.80
C TYR A 144 -13.51 -1.78 -2.39
N ARG A 145 -14.62 -1.47 -3.08
CA ARG A 145 -14.91 -0.08 -3.49
C ARG A 145 -15.13 0.81 -2.27
N ALA A 146 -15.92 0.36 -1.30
CA ALA A 146 -16.12 1.07 -0.03
C ALA A 146 -14.80 1.26 0.72
N ALA A 147 -13.96 0.21 0.77
CA ALA A 147 -12.62 0.31 1.35
C ALA A 147 -11.76 1.38 0.67
N GLY A 148 -11.74 1.42 -0.67
CA GLY A 148 -11.01 2.46 -1.42
C GLY A 148 -11.49 3.88 -1.10
N GLN A 149 -12.81 4.08 -0.97
CA GLN A 149 -13.39 5.36 -0.59
C GLN A 149 -12.99 5.79 0.83
N HIS A 150 -13.05 4.88 1.80
CA HIS A 150 -12.62 5.17 3.17
C HIS A 150 -11.12 5.47 3.26
N ALA A 151 -10.28 4.73 2.52
CA ALA A 151 -8.85 4.98 2.47
C ALA A 151 -8.52 6.35 1.86
N ALA A 152 -9.22 6.75 0.79
CA ALA A 152 -9.06 8.07 0.17
C ALA A 152 -9.46 9.21 1.13
N GLN A 153 -10.54 9.04 1.90
CA GLN A 153 -10.95 10.00 2.94
C GLN A 153 -9.88 10.17 4.03
N LEU A 154 -9.24 9.06 4.40
CA LEU A 154 -8.12 9.02 5.34
C LEU A 154 -6.80 9.55 4.75
N ARG A 155 -6.73 9.73 3.43
CA ARG A 155 -5.51 10.08 2.68
C ARG A 155 -4.37 9.08 2.89
N ASP A 156 -4.71 7.82 3.11
CA ASP A 156 -3.73 6.74 3.30
C ASP A 156 -3.48 6.01 1.98
N LEU A 157 -2.36 6.37 1.33
CA LEU A 157 -1.97 5.82 0.03
C LEU A 157 -1.70 4.31 0.07
N LEU A 158 -1.22 3.77 1.19
CA LEU A 158 -0.94 2.34 1.32
C LEU A 158 -2.24 1.56 1.38
N LEU A 159 -3.18 2.00 2.22
CA LEU A 159 -4.47 1.34 2.38
C LEU A 159 -5.33 1.48 1.13
N GLU A 160 -5.25 2.62 0.43
CA GLU A 160 -5.91 2.80 -0.86
C GLU A 160 -5.35 1.84 -1.92
N ALA A 161 -4.04 1.66 -1.97
CA ALA A 161 -3.41 0.72 -2.89
C ALA A 161 -3.79 -0.74 -2.58
N ARG A 162 -3.87 -1.11 -1.30
CA ARG A 162 -4.36 -2.45 -0.88
C ARG A 162 -5.81 -2.69 -1.29
N ALA A 163 -6.70 -1.72 -1.06
CA ALA A 163 -8.10 -1.81 -1.47
C ALA A 163 -8.24 -1.93 -2.99
N ASN A 164 -7.47 -1.15 -3.77
CA ASN A 164 -7.44 -1.26 -5.23
C ASN A 164 -6.91 -2.63 -5.69
N GLY A 165 -5.93 -3.21 -4.99
CA GLY A 165 -5.44 -4.56 -5.28
C GLY A 165 -6.52 -5.64 -5.06
N GLY A 166 -7.22 -5.59 -3.93
CA GLY A 166 -8.34 -6.50 -3.65
C GLY A 166 -9.50 -6.33 -4.66
N LEU A 167 -9.87 -5.08 -4.97
CA LEU A 167 -10.89 -4.75 -5.97
C LEU A 167 -10.51 -5.30 -7.34
N ALA A 168 -9.25 -5.12 -7.75
CA ALA A 168 -8.76 -5.60 -9.03
C ALA A 168 -8.91 -7.12 -9.17
N LEU A 169 -8.49 -7.88 -8.15
CA LEU A 169 -8.60 -9.33 -8.16
C LEU A 169 -10.05 -9.80 -8.18
N ALA A 170 -10.94 -9.16 -7.41
CA ALA A 170 -12.37 -9.48 -7.41
C ALA A 170 -13.03 -9.20 -8.77
N LEU A 171 -12.72 -8.07 -9.41
CA LEU A 171 -13.23 -7.72 -10.74
C LEU A 171 -12.76 -8.70 -11.83
N LEU A 172 -11.50 -9.15 -11.75
CA LEU A 172 -10.95 -10.13 -12.69
C LEU A 172 -11.65 -11.50 -12.58
N GLN A 173 -12.12 -11.87 -11.38
CA GLN A 173 -12.89 -13.11 -11.15
C GLN A 173 -14.31 -13.05 -11.75
N ILE A 174 -14.99 -11.89 -11.72
CA ILE A 174 -16.32 -11.73 -12.34
C ILE A 174 -16.25 -12.04 -13.83
N GLY A 175 -15.21 -11.52 -14.49
CA GLY A 175 -14.81 -11.99 -15.82
C GLY A 175 -15.56 -11.41 -17.02
N ASP A 176 -16.53 -10.50 -16.83
CA ASP A 176 -17.08 -9.71 -17.94
C ASP A 176 -16.05 -8.70 -18.48
N GLY A 177 -16.27 -8.21 -19.71
CA GLY A 177 -15.29 -7.38 -20.41
C GLY A 177 -15.01 -6.04 -19.71
N GLU A 178 -16.04 -5.41 -19.14
CA GLU A 178 -15.92 -4.13 -18.44
C GLU A 178 -15.18 -4.30 -17.11
N SER A 179 -15.61 -5.27 -16.29
CA SER A 179 -14.95 -5.60 -15.02
C SER A 179 -13.49 -6.01 -15.24
N LYS A 180 -13.17 -6.79 -16.27
CA LYS A 180 -11.78 -7.14 -16.59
C LYS A 180 -10.92 -5.92 -16.92
N ASN A 181 -11.47 -4.95 -17.65
CA ASN A 181 -10.74 -3.72 -17.99
C ASN A 181 -10.50 -2.86 -16.76
N GLU A 182 -11.53 -2.63 -15.94
CA GLU A 182 -11.36 -1.91 -14.68
C GLU A 182 -10.39 -2.64 -13.75
N GLY A 183 -10.52 -3.97 -13.62
CA GLY A 183 -9.63 -4.79 -12.80
C GLY A 183 -8.15 -4.62 -13.18
N ARG A 184 -7.84 -4.58 -14.49
CA ARG A 184 -6.48 -4.32 -14.98
C ARG A 184 -5.98 -2.92 -14.63
N GLU A 185 -6.83 -1.90 -14.74
CA GLU A 185 -6.50 -0.53 -14.37
C GLU A 185 -6.21 -0.41 -12.88
N ARG A 186 -7.10 -0.93 -12.03
CA ARG A 186 -6.96 -0.95 -10.57
C ARG A 186 -5.70 -1.66 -10.12
N LEU A 187 -5.39 -2.80 -10.75
CA LEU A 187 -4.16 -3.55 -10.47
C LEU A 187 -2.91 -2.74 -10.82
N SER A 188 -2.93 -2.03 -11.95
CA SER A 188 -1.82 -1.15 -12.37
C SER A 188 -1.62 0.02 -11.41
N MET A 189 -2.71 0.62 -10.91
CA MET A 189 -2.66 1.70 -9.93
C MET A 189 -2.08 1.21 -8.60
N ALA A 190 -2.62 0.11 -8.07
CA ALA A 190 -2.15 -0.52 -6.84
C ALA A 190 -0.65 -0.83 -6.92
N HIS A 191 -0.22 -1.55 -7.95
CA HIS A 191 1.19 -1.92 -8.11
C HIS A 191 2.11 -0.69 -8.23
N SER A 192 1.68 0.37 -8.93
CA SER A 192 2.47 1.60 -9.03
C SER A 192 2.67 2.30 -7.68
N VAL A 193 1.66 2.33 -6.82
CA VAL A 193 1.76 2.95 -5.49
C VAL A 193 2.61 2.08 -4.57
N LEU A 194 2.32 0.78 -4.52
CA LEU A 194 3.07 -0.17 -3.69
C LEU A 194 4.55 -0.21 -4.05
N SER A 195 4.90 -0.13 -5.34
CA SER A 195 6.28 -0.02 -5.80
C SER A 195 6.97 1.26 -5.33
N ARG A 196 6.29 2.41 -5.35
CA ARG A 196 6.84 3.67 -4.84
C ARG A 196 7.06 3.65 -3.33
N LEU A 197 6.20 2.92 -2.61
CA LEU A 197 6.29 2.74 -1.16
C LEU A 197 7.27 1.63 -0.77
N ASN A 198 7.85 0.91 -1.73
CA ASN A 198 8.65 -0.30 -1.51
C ASN A 198 7.94 -1.34 -0.62
N ALA A 199 6.62 -1.44 -0.76
CA ALA A 199 5.78 -2.38 -0.02
C ALA A 199 5.86 -3.77 -0.66
N ARG A 200 7.05 -4.40 -0.58
CA ARG A 200 7.37 -5.64 -1.30
C ARG A 200 6.34 -6.75 -1.14
N PRO A 201 5.84 -7.07 0.07
CA PRO A 201 4.91 -8.19 0.20
C PRO A 201 3.54 -7.90 -0.43
N ASP A 202 3.08 -6.65 -0.36
CA ASP A 202 1.85 -6.21 -1.01
C ASP A 202 2.01 -6.24 -2.55
N MET A 203 3.20 -5.90 -3.06
CA MET A 203 3.53 -6.06 -4.48
C MET A 203 3.51 -7.52 -4.92
N GLU A 204 4.21 -8.40 -4.19
CA GLU A 204 4.30 -9.84 -4.48
C GLU A 204 2.91 -10.48 -4.51
N ARG A 205 2.02 -10.06 -3.61
CA ARG A 205 0.61 -10.46 -3.58
C ARG A 205 -0.17 -10.02 -4.81
N CYS A 206 -0.05 -8.73 -5.18
CA CYS A 206 -0.67 -8.22 -6.41
C CYS A 206 -0.14 -8.95 -7.66
N GLU A 207 1.16 -9.26 -7.69
CA GLU A 207 1.79 -10.00 -8.77
C GLU A 207 1.34 -11.45 -8.85
N ALA A 208 1.20 -12.13 -7.72
CA ALA A 208 0.70 -13.50 -7.65
C ALA A 208 -0.73 -13.58 -8.19
N GLY A 209 -1.61 -12.68 -7.74
CA GLY A 209 -2.99 -12.61 -8.24
C GLY A 209 -3.05 -12.24 -9.73
N ALA A 210 -2.22 -11.32 -10.20
CA ALA A 210 -2.13 -10.95 -11.61
C ALA A 210 -1.73 -12.14 -12.50
N LYS A 211 -0.74 -12.92 -12.07
CA LYS A 211 -0.24 -14.10 -12.81
C LYS A 211 -1.34 -15.13 -13.05
N GLN A 212 -2.27 -15.33 -12.09
CA GLN A 212 -3.41 -16.24 -12.24
C GLN A 212 -4.28 -15.92 -13.46
N PHE A 213 -4.36 -14.64 -13.85
CA PHE A 213 -5.14 -14.18 -15.00
C PHE A 213 -4.31 -13.97 -16.26
N GLY A 214 -3.08 -14.52 -16.29
CA GLY A 214 -2.14 -14.29 -17.39
C GLY A 214 -1.70 -12.82 -17.52
N LEU A 215 -1.94 -12.02 -16.48
CA LEU A 215 -1.51 -10.64 -16.44
C LEU A 215 -0.10 -10.62 -15.88
N ARG A 216 0.82 -10.04 -16.64
CA ARG A 216 1.97 -9.43 -16.00
C ARG A 216 1.47 -8.07 -15.54
N PRO A 217 1.44 -7.77 -14.23
CA PRO A 217 1.14 -6.42 -13.80
C PRO A 217 2.15 -5.58 -14.55
N ARG A 218 1.63 -4.73 -15.43
CA ARG A 218 2.47 -3.93 -16.29
C ARG A 218 3.21 -3.07 -15.30
N GLN A 219 4.44 -3.45 -14.97
CA GLN A 219 5.45 -2.46 -14.65
C GLN A 219 5.27 -1.51 -15.82
N ARG A 220 4.68 -0.34 -15.58
CA ARG A 220 5.13 0.82 -16.33
C ARG A 220 6.61 0.74 -16.09
N ARG A 221 7.34 0.13 -17.05
CA ARG A 221 8.79 0.25 -17.12
C ARG A 221 8.95 1.73 -16.89
N PRO A 222 9.49 2.17 -15.74
CA PRO A 222 9.84 3.56 -15.67
C PRO A 222 10.78 3.69 -16.87
N SER A 223 10.47 4.62 -17.79
CA SER A 223 11.29 4.75 -18.99
C SER A 223 12.75 4.80 -18.55
N ALA A 224 13.69 4.33 -19.38
CA ALA A 224 15.11 4.12 -19.05
C ALA A 224 15.86 5.32 -18.40
N ALA A 225 15.16 6.41 -18.11
CA ALA A 225 15.56 7.54 -17.32
C ALA A 225 15.52 7.36 -15.78
N ASN A 226 15.07 6.22 -15.22
CA ASN A 226 14.96 6.04 -13.76
C ASN A 226 16.23 5.50 -13.10
N ARG A 227 17.38 6.15 -13.34
CA ARG A 227 18.58 5.93 -12.53
C ARG A 227 18.64 7.01 -11.46
N THR A 228 18.61 6.55 -10.21
CA THR A 228 18.67 7.30 -8.94
C THR A 228 17.33 7.91 -8.45
N PRO A 229 16.70 7.33 -7.41
CA PRO A 229 15.59 7.96 -6.68
C PRO A 229 16.00 9.35 -6.19
N GLY A 230 15.22 10.38 -6.56
CA GLY A 230 15.51 11.79 -6.21
C GLY A 230 16.22 12.59 -7.31
N ALA A 231 16.80 11.95 -8.34
CA ALA A 231 17.38 12.66 -9.47
C ALA A 231 16.30 12.99 -10.53
N LEU A 232 16.38 14.20 -11.10
CA LEU A 232 15.60 14.52 -12.30
C LEU A 232 16.05 13.63 -13.46
N THR A 233 15.09 13.11 -14.22
CA THR A 233 15.34 12.40 -15.47
C THR A 233 15.92 13.35 -16.53
N ARG A 234 16.55 12.80 -17.58
CA ARG A 234 17.01 13.60 -18.73
C ARG A 234 15.88 14.48 -19.30
N ARG A 235 14.69 13.91 -19.47
CA ARG A 235 13.54 14.62 -20.00
C ARG A 235 13.02 15.70 -19.06
N GLU A 236 13.04 15.47 -17.75
CA GLU A 236 12.69 16.48 -16.76
C GLU A 236 13.72 17.61 -16.70
N ARG A 237 15.02 17.34 -16.92
CA ARG A 237 16.04 18.40 -17.05
C ARG A 237 15.80 19.27 -18.30
N GLU A 238 15.48 18.65 -19.44
CA GLU A 238 15.11 19.39 -20.66
C GLU A 238 13.88 20.28 -20.42
N VAL A 239 12.84 19.75 -19.79
CA VAL A 239 11.64 20.53 -19.42
C VAL A 239 11.97 21.63 -18.40
N LEU A 240 12.79 21.34 -17.38
CA LEU A 240 13.22 22.33 -16.39
C LEU A 240 14.02 23.46 -17.03
N ALA A 241 14.89 23.18 -18.01
CA ALA A 241 15.60 24.21 -18.76
C ALA A 241 14.64 25.14 -19.53
N LEU A 242 13.58 24.59 -20.11
CA LEU A 242 12.55 25.42 -20.77
C LEU A 242 11.71 26.22 -19.75
N VAL A 243 11.46 25.67 -18.57
CA VAL A 243 10.79 26.39 -17.47
C VAL A 243 11.66 27.54 -16.95
N VAL A 244 12.97 27.33 -16.83
CA VAL A 244 13.97 28.35 -16.48
C VAL A 244 13.98 29.50 -17.48
N ASN A 245 13.75 29.20 -18.76
CA ASN A 245 13.59 30.18 -19.85
C ASN A 245 12.18 30.82 -19.91
N GLY A 246 11.28 30.51 -18.97
CA GLY A 246 9.96 31.13 -18.86
C GLY A 246 8.87 30.57 -19.78
N LEU A 247 9.11 29.44 -20.46
CA LEU A 247 8.13 28.91 -21.43
C LEU A 247 6.88 28.33 -20.76
N THR A 248 5.71 28.54 -21.35
CA THR A 248 4.44 27.93 -20.92
C THR A 248 4.37 26.45 -21.26
N ASN A 249 3.46 25.69 -20.64
CA ASN A 249 3.29 24.25 -20.94
C ASN A 249 2.97 24.02 -22.42
N ARG A 250 2.19 24.90 -23.04
CA ARG A 250 1.90 24.89 -24.48
C ARG A 250 3.15 25.12 -25.34
N GLN A 251 4.01 26.07 -24.98
CA GLN A 251 5.26 26.33 -25.70
C GLN A 251 6.28 25.20 -25.51
N ILE A 252 6.36 24.63 -24.29
CA ILE A 252 7.17 23.45 -24.00
C ILE A 252 6.69 22.27 -24.86
N ALA A 253 5.38 22.04 -24.91
CA ALA A 253 4.77 20.98 -25.69
C ALA A 253 5.10 21.08 -27.19
N GLN A 254 5.01 22.29 -27.76
CA GLN A 254 5.39 22.56 -29.14
C GLN A 254 6.88 22.30 -29.40
N ARG A 255 7.76 22.80 -28.52
CA ARG A 255 9.22 22.71 -28.69
C ARG A 255 9.76 21.29 -28.50
N LEU A 256 9.04 20.48 -27.74
CA LEU A 256 9.42 19.12 -27.40
C LEU A 256 8.60 18.05 -28.15
N THR A 257 7.70 18.47 -29.05
CA THR A 257 6.79 17.64 -29.85
C THR A 257 6.00 16.63 -28.98
N ILE A 258 5.38 17.14 -27.92
CA ILE A 258 4.52 16.38 -27.00
C ILE A 258 3.19 17.09 -26.79
N SER A 259 2.21 16.46 -26.12
CA SER A 259 0.96 17.14 -25.76
C SER A 259 1.16 18.12 -24.58
N GLU A 260 0.32 19.15 -24.49
CA GLU A 260 0.32 20.09 -23.37
C GLU A 260 0.09 19.40 -22.02
N LYS A 261 -0.81 18.41 -21.99
CA LYS A 261 -1.05 17.55 -20.81
C LYS A 261 0.19 16.75 -20.40
N THR A 262 1.00 16.33 -21.38
CA THR A 262 2.29 15.65 -21.10
C THR A 262 3.31 16.63 -20.53
N ALA A 263 3.38 17.85 -21.06
CA ALA A 263 4.25 18.90 -20.51
C ALA A 263 3.87 19.26 -19.07
N GLU A 264 2.56 19.39 -18.78
CA GLU A 264 2.04 19.61 -17.43
C GLU A 264 2.44 18.48 -16.47
N GLY A 265 2.30 17.22 -16.90
CA GLY A 265 2.73 16.06 -16.12
C GLY A 265 4.23 16.07 -15.81
N HIS A 266 5.08 16.48 -16.76
CA HIS A 266 6.51 16.65 -16.51
C HIS A 266 6.80 17.76 -15.50
N VAL A 267 6.13 18.91 -15.60
CA VAL A 267 6.28 20.01 -14.64
C VAL A 267 5.85 19.56 -13.25
N GLY A 268 4.71 18.88 -13.10
CA GLY A 268 4.25 18.36 -11.80
C GLY A 268 5.26 17.40 -11.15
N ASN A 269 5.86 16.51 -11.93
CA ASN A 269 6.89 15.58 -11.44
C ASN A 269 8.18 16.31 -11.02
N ILE A 270 8.59 17.35 -11.75
CA ILE A 270 9.74 18.19 -11.39
C ILE A 270 9.50 18.88 -10.04
N LEU A 271 8.32 19.48 -9.85
CA LEU A 271 7.96 20.15 -8.59
C LEU A 271 8.00 19.18 -7.40
N ALA A 272 7.44 17.97 -7.58
CA ALA A 272 7.45 16.95 -6.56
C ALA A 272 8.87 16.47 -6.22
N LYS A 273 9.72 16.23 -7.23
CA LYS A 273 11.11 15.76 -7.03
C LYS A 273 12.02 16.82 -6.41
N LEU A 274 11.80 18.08 -6.74
CA LEU A 274 12.53 19.21 -6.15
C LEU A 274 11.92 19.70 -4.82
N SER A 275 10.79 19.12 -4.39
CA SER A 275 10.07 19.52 -3.17
C SER A 275 9.72 21.02 -3.13
N VAL A 276 9.33 21.57 -4.28
CA VAL A 276 8.93 22.99 -4.42
C VAL A 276 7.48 23.11 -4.87
N SER A 277 6.80 24.15 -4.40
CA SER A 277 5.36 24.33 -4.63
C SER A 277 5.00 25.08 -5.91
N SER A 278 5.97 25.66 -6.63
CA SER A 278 5.69 26.42 -7.85
C SER A 278 6.80 26.31 -8.89
N ARG A 279 6.41 26.47 -10.16
CA ARG A 279 7.34 26.50 -11.31
C ARG A 279 8.40 27.59 -11.20
N GLY A 280 8.06 28.73 -10.57
CA GLY A 280 8.99 29.83 -10.32
C GLY A 280 10.08 29.41 -9.34
N LYS A 281 9.70 28.78 -8.22
CA LYS A 281 10.65 28.24 -7.23
C LYS A 281 11.54 27.14 -7.82
N ALA A 282 11.00 26.31 -8.70
CA ALA A 282 11.80 25.31 -9.42
C ALA A 282 12.85 25.95 -10.33
N ALA A 283 12.50 27.02 -11.04
CA ALA A 283 13.43 27.75 -11.90
C ALA A 283 14.54 28.46 -11.11
N GLU A 284 14.17 29.09 -9.99
CA GLU A 284 15.11 29.75 -9.08
C GLU A 284 16.11 28.75 -8.48
N LEU A 285 15.61 27.62 -7.96
CA LEU A 285 16.44 26.56 -7.40
C LEU A 285 17.40 25.99 -8.46
N ALA A 286 16.94 25.77 -9.69
CA ALA A 286 17.77 25.25 -10.78
C ALA A 286 18.92 26.19 -11.16
N LYS A 287 18.68 27.51 -11.16
CA LYS A 287 19.71 28.53 -11.38
C LYS A 287 20.70 28.61 -10.22
N ALA A 288 20.21 28.54 -8.97
CA ALA A 288 21.04 28.67 -7.78
C ALA A 288 21.96 27.46 -7.52
N THR A 289 21.58 26.27 -7.98
CA THR A 289 22.28 25.00 -7.68
C THR A 289 23.09 24.43 -8.85
N GLY A 290 23.12 25.11 -10.00
CA GLY A 290 23.78 24.60 -11.21
C GLY A 290 23.17 23.30 -11.75
N LEU A 291 21.91 23.01 -11.41
CA LEU A 291 21.25 21.71 -11.67
C LEU A 291 21.15 21.34 -13.16
N LEU A 292 21.41 22.30 -14.04
CA LEU A 292 21.36 22.18 -15.51
C LEU A 292 22.74 22.25 -16.18
N GLU A 293 23.82 22.47 -15.43
CA GLU A 293 25.18 22.66 -16.00
C GLU A 293 25.89 21.33 -16.33
N GLY A 294 25.32 20.19 -15.92
CA GLY A 294 25.84 18.84 -16.21
C GLY A 294 25.43 18.21 -17.55
N THR A 295 25.02 19.00 -18.56
CA THR A 295 24.66 18.50 -19.91
C THR A 295 25.60 19.02 -21.01
N ALA A 296 26.90 19.11 -20.73
CA ALA A 296 27.93 19.31 -21.72
C ALA A 296 28.83 18.06 -21.81
N ALA A 297 28.49 17.18 -22.76
CA ALA A 297 29.36 16.32 -23.59
C ALA A 297 28.45 15.37 -24.39
#